data_AF-A0A959ILT7-F1
#
_entry.id   AF-A0A959ILT7-F1
#
_cell.length_a   1.000
_cell.length_b   1.000
_cell.length_c   1.000
_cell.angle_alpha   90.00
_cell.angle_beta   90.00
_cell.angle_gamma   90.00
#
_symmetry.space_group_name_H-M   'P 1'
#
loop_
_entity.id
_entity.type
_entity.pdbx_description
1 polymer ?
#
loop_
_entity_poly.entity_id
_entity_poly.type
_entity_poly.pdbx_seq_one_letter_code
_entity_poly.pdbx_strand_id
1 'polypeptide(L)'
;MFRFESFHMYGIIGTAVVLGALSIGAMKRFKVKTLRDTLVTYTPMKLRVSRHLLAGSIFGLGWALMGACPGPMFVMLGHGFWIFALVILSATLGTFVYGVVKDYLPH
;
A
#
# COMPACT_ATOMS: atom_id res chain seq x y z
N MET A 1 -5.86 15.13 -9.49
CA MET A 1 -6.50 14.89 -8.18
C MET A 1 -6.52 16.14 -7.29
N PHE A 2 -5.40 16.87 -7.13
CA PHE A 2 -5.33 18.11 -6.32
C PHE A 2 -5.95 19.37 -6.96
N ARG A 3 -6.36 19.30 -8.22
CA ARG A 3 -7.39 20.18 -8.79
C ARG A 3 -8.71 19.44 -8.62
N PHE A 4 -9.67 19.99 -7.88
CA PHE A 4 -11.01 19.42 -7.58
C PHE A 4 -11.89 19.16 -8.84
N GLU A 5 -11.31 18.88 -9.99
CA GLU A 5 -11.99 18.62 -11.26
C GLU A 5 -12.49 17.16 -11.40
N SER A 6 -11.92 16.21 -10.65
CA SER A 6 -12.19 14.78 -10.85
C SER A 6 -12.86 14.13 -9.64
N PHE A 7 -14.14 14.47 -9.40
CA PHE A 7 -14.98 13.81 -8.38
C PHE A 7 -15.02 12.28 -8.54
N HIS A 8 -14.87 11.79 -9.78
CA HIS A 8 -14.88 10.38 -10.11
C HIS A 8 -13.78 9.58 -9.40
N MET A 9 -12.55 10.11 -9.29
CA MET A 9 -11.46 9.37 -8.63
C MET A 9 -11.65 9.29 -7.11
N TYR A 10 -12.18 10.35 -6.48
CA TYR A 10 -12.55 10.31 -5.07
C TYR A 10 -13.69 9.31 -4.82
N GLY A 11 -14.68 9.24 -5.72
CA GLY A 11 -15.74 8.25 -5.68
C GLY A 11 -15.23 6.81 -5.78
N ILE A 12 -14.29 6.54 -6.69
CA ILE A 12 -13.70 5.20 -6.85
C ILE A 12 -12.91 4.79 -5.60
N ILE A 13 -12.04 5.65 -5.08
CA ILE A 13 -11.24 5.34 -3.89
C ILE A 13 -12.16 5.17 -2.67
N GLY A 14 -13.14 6.06 -2.50
CA GLY A 14 -14.10 6.01 -1.40
C GLY A 14 -14.94 4.74 -1.41
N THR A 15 -15.52 4.38 -2.56
CA THR A 15 -16.32 3.14 -2.69
C THR A 15 -15.48 1.90 -2.46
N ALA A 16 -14.23 1.86 -2.96
CA ALA A 16 -13.32 0.74 -2.71
C ALA A 16 -13.01 0.56 -1.21
N VAL A 17 -12.77 1.66 -0.48
CA VAL A 17 -12.51 1.61 0.97
C VAL A 17 -13.75 1.17 1.73
N VAL A 18 -14.93 1.71 1.41
CA VAL A 18 -16.20 1.35 2.06
C VAL A 18 -16.53 -0.12 1.82
N LEU A 19 -16.45 -0.59 0.56
CA LEU A 19 -16.69 -1.98 0.21
C LEU A 19 -15.69 -2.89 0.91
N GLY A 20 -14.40 -2.55 0.93
CA GLY A 20 -13.38 -3.34 1.63
C GLY A 20 -13.65 -3.46 3.13
N ALA A 21 -14.00 -2.36 3.79
CA ALA A 21 -14.37 -2.36 5.20
C ALA A 21 -15.61 -3.22 5.48
N LEU A 22 -16.63 -3.12 4.62
CA LEU A 22 -17.89 -3.85 4.73
C LEU A 22 -17.69 -5.35 4.46
N SER A 23 -16.87 -5.71 3.48
CA SER A 23 -16.46 -7.10 3.20
C SER A 23 -15.71 -7.71 4.38
N ILE A 24 -14.73 -7.01 4.96
CA ILE A 24 -14.01 -7.49 6.15
C ILE A 24 -14.96 -7.63 7.35
N GLY A 25 -15.85 -6.66 7.54
CA GLY A 25 -16.88 -6.70 8.58
C GLY A 25 -17.84 -7.88 8.42
N ALA A 26 -18.27 -8.18 7.20
CA ALA A 26 -19.11 -9.32 6.87
C ALA A 26 -18.37 -10.64 7.12
N MET A 27 -17.12 -10.78 6.64
CA MET A 27 -16.31 -11.98 6.88
C MET A 27 -16.11 -12.26 8.38
N LYS A 28 -15.97 -11.21 9.20
CA LYS A 28 -15.90 -11.33 10.67
C LYS A 28 -17.23 -11.80 11.27
N ARG A 29 -18.38 -11.31 10.78
CA ARG A 29 -19.72 -11.68 11.26
C ARG A 29 -20.09 -13.12 10.88
N PHE A 30 -19.71 -13.57 9.69
CA PHE A 30 -19.96 -14.93 9.20
C PHE A 30 -18.91 -15.95 9.66
N LYS A 31 -17.91 -15.55 10.48
CA LYS A 31 -16.80 -16.41 10.95
C LYS A 31 -16.19 -17.24 9.83
N VAL A 32 -15.98 -16.62 8.67
CA VAL A 32 -15.45 -17.32 7.50
C VAL A 32 -14.04 -17.80 7.83
N LYS A 33 -13.82 -19.11 7.69
CA LYS A 33 -12.50 -19.72 7.86
C LYS A 33 -11.62 -19.28 6.70
N THR A 34 -10.45 -18.75 7.02
CA THR A 34 -9.44 -18.52 5.98
C THR A 34 -8.94 -19.86 5.43
N LEU A 35 -8.22 -19.85 4.31
CA LEU A 35 -7.61 -21.05 3.69
C LEU A 35 -6.68 -21.86 4.63
N ARG A 36 -6.40 -21.35 5.84
CA ARG A 36 -5.59 -21.99 6.89
C ARG A 36 -6.39 -22.34 8.16
N ASP A 37 -7.72 -22.43 8.06
CA ASP A 37 -8.63 -22.77 9.19
C ASP A 37 -8.58 -21.78 10.37
N THR A 38 -7.95 -20.62 10.21
CA THR A 38 -7.93 -19.56 11.22
C THR A 38 -9.05 -18.56 10.97
N LEU A 39 -9.72 -18.14 12.04
CA LEU A 39 -10.68 -17.03 12.03
C LEU A 39 -9.98 -15.77 11.52
N VAL A 40 -10.72 -14.89 10.84
CA VAL A 40 -10.26 -13.55 10.43
C VAL A 40 -9.88 -12.75 11.69
N THR A 41 -8.62 -12.87 12.09
CA THR A 41 -8.03 -12.20 13.25
C THR A 41 -7.26 -10.99 12.75
N TYR A 42 -7.58 -9.82 13.29
CA TYR A 42 -6.83 -8.61 13.02
C TYR A 42 -5.60 -8.61 13.92
N THR A 43 -4.40 -8.68 13.33
CA THR A 43 -3.17 -8.44 14.10
C THR A 43 -3.00 -6.92 14.22
N PRO A 44 -3.15 -6.33 15.41
CA PRO A 44 -3.02 -4.89 15.56
C PRO A 44 -1.58 -4.46 15.24
N MET A 45 -1.45 -3.47 14.36
CA MET A 45 -0.18 -2.86 14.05
C MET A 45 0.31 -2.08 15.27
N LYS A 46 1.51 -2.42 15.78
CA LYS A 46 2.16 -1.65 16.85
C LYS A 46 2.56 -0.28 16.33
N LEU A 47 1.76 0.73 16.64
CA LEU A 47 2.03 2.11 16.23
C LEU A 47 3.24 2.65 16.98
N ARG A 48 4.31 2.95 16.24
CA ARG A 48 5.49 3.68 16.72
C ARG A 48 5.59 4.98 15.94
N VAL A 49 5.01 6.04 16.50
CA VAL A 49 4.74 7.32 15.82
C VAL A 49 5.97 7.84 15.06
N SER A 50 7.14 7.89 15.72
CA SER A 50 8.39 8.36 15.10
C SER A 50 8.77 7.59 13.85
N ARG A 51 8.80 6.25 13.90
CA ARG A 51 9.15 5.39 12.77
C ARG A 51 8.13 5.52 11.63
N HIS A 52 6.85 5.53 11.95
CA HIS A 52 5.79 5.54 10.94
C HIS A 52 5.70 6.87 10.22
N LEU A 53 5.94 7.99 10.91
CA LEU A 53 6.05 9.30 10.29
C LEU A 53 7.29 9.41 9.41
N LEU A 54 8.46 8.98 9.90
CA LEU A 54 9.71 9.09 9.14
C LEU A 54 9.67 8.20 7.89
N ALA A 55 9.26 6.94 8.04
CA ALA A 55 9.10 6.02 6.91
C ALA A 55 7.98 6.47 5.95
N GLY A 56 6.84 6.92 6.49
CA GLY A 56 5.71 7.41 5.70
C GLY A 56 6.06 8.64 4.87
N SER A 57 6.81 9.58 5.44
CA SER A 57 7.28 10.79 4.73
C SER A 57 8.27 10.44 3.63
N ILE A 58 9.28 9.60 3.89
CA ILE A 58 10.25 9.19 2.86
C ILE A 58 9.53 8.46 1.71
N PHE A 59 8.62 7.56 2.06
CA PHE A 59 7.86 6.80 1.07
C PHE A 59 6.92 7.70 0.25
N GLY A 60 6.21 8.62 0.89
CA GLY A 60 5.34 9.59 0.24
C GLY A 60 6.09 10.55 -0.68
N LEU A 61 7.27 11.03 -0.25
CA LEU A 61 8.15 11.86 -1.10
C LEU A 61 8.64 11.07 -2.32
N GLY A 62 8.98 9.80 -2.17
CA GLY A 62 9.35 8.93 -3.28
C GLY A 62 8.23 8.76 -4.31
N TRP A 63 6.99 8.59 -3.87
CA TRP A 63 5.83 8.51 -4.77
C TRP A 63 5.53 9.84 -5.45
N ALA A 64 5.67 10.96 -4.73
CA ALA A 64 5.51 12.29 -5.31
C ALA A 64 6.55 12.56 -6.41
N LEU A 65 7.80 12.12 -6.21
CA LEU A 65 8.87 12.23 -7.20
C LEU A 65 8.59 11.41 -8.46
N MET A 66 8.06 10.19 -8.30
CA MET A 66 7.80 9.29 -9.45
C MET A 66 6.45 9.50 -10.12
N GLY A 67 5.56 10.30 -9.53
CA GLY A 67 4.25 10.64 -10.11
C GLY A 67 3.28 9.47 -10.21
N ALA A 68 3.59 8.32 -9.60
CA ALA A 68 2.77 7.12 -9.63
C ALA A 68 2.80 6.41 -8.27
N CYS A 69 1.71 5.73 -7.94
CA CYS A 69 1.62 4.80 -6.82
C CYS A 69 1.98 3.38 -7.32
N PRO A 70 2.32 2.42 -6.46
CA PRO A 70 2.72 1.07 -6.86
C PRO A 70 1.64 0.37 -7.67
N GLY A 71 0.36 0.58 -7.37
CA GLY A 71 -0.74 0.02 -8.17
C GLY A 71 -0.68 0.46 -9.64
N PRO A 72 -0.76 1.77 -9.93
CA PRO A 72 -0.55 2.30 -11.26
C PRO A 72 0.79 1.93 -11.91
N MET A 73 1.88 1.78 -11.15
CA MET A 73 3.18 1.38 -11.73
C MET A 73 3.09 0.03 -12.45
N PHE A 74 2.46 -0.97 -11.82
CA PHE A 74 2.28 -2.30 -12.45
C PHE A 74 1.36 -2.25 -13.66
N VAL A 75 0.29 -1.43 -13.60
CA VAL A 75 -0.64 -1.26 -14.74
C VAL A 75 0.04 -0.55 -15.91
N MET A 76 0.82 0.51 -15.65
CA MET A 76 1.55 1.26 -16.67
C MET A 76 2.64 0.42 -17.33
N LEU A 77 3.30 -0.46 -16.57
CA LEU A 77 4.22 -1.44 -17.15
C LEU A 77 3.50 -2.37 -18.13
N GLY A 78 2.31 -2.89 -17.75
CA GLY A 78 1.46 -3.69 -18.64
C GLY A 78 0.95 -2.93 -19.87
N HIS A 79 0.85 -1.61 -19.78
CA HIS A 79 0.44 -0.73 -20.87
C HIS A 79 1.58 -0.35 -21.84
N GLY A 80 2.78 -0.92 -21.66
CA GLY A 80 3.92 -0.76 -22.56
C GLY A 80 4.97 0.27 -22.13
N PHE A 81 4.82 0.90 -20.96
CA PHE A 81 5.82 1.85 -20.46
C PHE A 81 6.97 1.13 -19.74
N TRP A 82 8.04 0.82 -20.47
CA TRP A 82 9.18 0.05 -19.97
C TRP A 82 9.97 0.76 -18.86
N ILE A 83 9.89 2.09 -18.76
CA ILE A 83 10.57 2.88 -17.72
C ILE A 83 10.10 2.49 -16.32
N PHE A 84 8.84 2.06 -16.16
CA PHE A 84 8.30 1.63 -14.88
C PHE A 84 8.87 0.27 -14.44
N ALA A 85 9.44 -0.54 -15.34
CA ALA A 85 10.15 -1.76 -14.96
C ALA A 85 11.38 -1.44 -14.10
N LEU A 86 12.14 -0.43 -14.51
CA LEU A 86 13.33 0.02 -13.78
C LEU A 86 12.94 0.61 -12.42
N VAL A 87 11.86 1.37 -12.39
CA VAL A 87 11.27 1.91 -11.16
C VAL A 87 10.86 0.79 -10.19
N ILE A 88 10.16 -0.24 -10.66
CA ILE A 88 9.73 -1.37 -9.84
C ILE A 88 10.95 -2.16 -9.31
N LEU A 89 11.96 -2.38 -10.15
CA LEU A 89 13.22 -3.00 -9.73
C LEU A 89 13.92 -2.17 -8.65
N SER A 90 14.06 -0.85 -8.85
CA SER A 90 14.65 0.05 -7.86
C SER A 90 13.85 0.08 -6.55
N ALA A 91 12.52 0.07 -6.63
CA ALA A 91 11.66 0.04 -5.45
C ALA A 91 11.83 -1.29 -4.69
N THR A 92 11.93 -2.41 -5.41
CA THR A 92 12.13 -3.74 -4.81
C THR A 92 13.51 -3.87 -4.19
N LEU A 93 14.56 -3.34 -4.83
CA LEU A 93 15.90 -3.26 -4.26
C LEU A 93 15.91 -2.38 -3.00
N GLY A 94 15.24 -1.22 -3.04
CA GLY A 94 15.12 -0.33 -1.88
C GLY A 94 14.43 -0.99 -0.69
N THR A 95 13.34 -1.73 -0.91
CA THR A 95 12.65 -2.48 0.15
C THR A 95 13.47 -3.67 0.65
N PHE A 96 14.23 -4.33 -0.23
CA PHE A 96 15.15 -5.41 0.16
C PHE A 96 16.28 -4.90 1.05
N VAL A 97 16.94 -3.80 0.66
CA VAL A 97 17.97 -3.15 1.47
C VAL A 97 17.39 -2.70 2.82
N TYR A 98 16.19 -2.10 2.83
CA TYR A 98 15.52 -1.78 4.08
C TYR A 98 15.23 -3.02 4.94
N GLY A 99 14.85 -4.13 4.32
CA GLY A 99 14.61 -5.41 5.00
C GLY A 99 15.86 -5.98 5.69
N VAL A 100 17.02 -5.90 5.03
CA VAL A 100 18.31 -6.33 5.58
C VAL A 100 18.81 -5.38 6.68
N VAL A 101 18.62 -4.07 6.50
CA VAL A 101 19.09 -3.05 7.45
C VAL A 101 18.13 -2.90 8.65
N LYS A 102 16.90 -3.40 8.54
CA LYS A 102 15.88 -3.34 9.60
C LYS A 102 16.34 -3.96 10.92
N ASP A 103 17.13 -5.04 10.87
CA ASP A 103 17.63 -5.71 12.09
C ASP A 103 18.71 -4.89 12.81
N TYR A 104 19.38 -3.98 12.09
CA TYR A 104 20.40 -3.06 12.62
C TYR A 104 19.83 -1.70 13.04
N LEU A 105 18.58 -1.39 12.69
CA LEU A 105 17.95 -0.15 13.14
C LEU A 105 17.44 -0.32 14.57
N PRO A 106 17.80 0.59 15.51
CA PRO A 106 17.30 0.54 16.88
C PRO A 106 15.78 0.63 16.80
N HIS A 107 15.13 -0.45 17.19
CA HIS A 107 13.70 -0.60 17.00
C HIS A 107 13.03 0.40 17.90
#